data_AF-A0A834LSM0-F1
#
_entry.id   AF-A0A834LSM0-F1
#
_cell.length_a   1.000
_cell.length_b   1.000
_cell.length_c   1.000
_cell.angle_alpha   90.00
_cell.angle_beta   90.00
_cell.angle_gamma   90.00
#
_symmetry.space_group_name_H-M   'P 1'
#
loop_
_entity.id
_entity.type
_entity.pdbx_description
1 polymer ?
#
loop_
_entity_poly.entity_id
_entity_poly.type
_entity_poly.pdbx_seq_one_letter_code
_entity_poly.pdbx_strand_id
1 'polypeptide(L)'
;MDLTFKQILLFLLFLVVLNGYAIAEAETESLPRIRTAPVRNTEGGVIDGTGTEDAFRSDGTTDGLGERKVGSGRVSVSSVALLTLAMAAATGLGAVPFFFVELDPQWAGICNGMAAGVMLAASFDLIQEGQEHGSGNWVVIGILTGGVFIWFCKKFLEQYGEVSMLDIKGADAAKVILVVGIMTLHSFGEGSGVGVSFAGSKGLSQGLLVTLAIAVHNIPEGLAVSMVLASRGVSPQNAMLWSVITSLPQPIVAVPSFICADAFNKVLPFCTGFAAGCMIWMVIAEVLPDGFKEASASHVASAATLSVAFMEALSAVFQNVSHRNNSEDVSGFLVSLLFGLGPLLGGTCLVVFALAFRLQHALLTGVASGIAFVLGAWRPIQLLVSSKMGLFPLVFLLGLGASFAHISITSALKLTSRKKSSANTLSTVTGFSVSTLTLQSILSCVAVALHALAEGLALGVAAPKAYGLGRHMVLPVSLHGLPRGAAVASCIFGATDSWQGSLAAAALIGFVGPLSAIGAILGGIDYSGLDHLMVFACGGLIPCFGSIVRRAVRLNARKGIFGLVMGIGLATVCLTCTKLVCLHTPYCNSAPEAVR
;
A
#
# COMPACT_ATOMS: atom_id res chain seq x y z
N MET A 1 16.35 -41.32 -6.41
CA MET A 1 17.18 -41.04 -5.21
C MET A 1 17.89 -39.68 -5.28
N ASP A 2 18.05 -39.05 -6.46
CA ASP A 2 18.79 -37.77 -6.57
C ASP A 2 18.03 -36.50 -6.11
N LEU A 3 16.69 -36.53 -6.10
CA LEU A 3 15.87 -35.33 -5.77
C LEU A 3 15.92 -34.99 -4.28
N THR A 4 15.79 -36.01 -3.41
CA THR A 4 15.90 -35.87 -1.95
C THR A 4 17.34 -35.56 -1.53
N PHE A 5 18.33 -36.13 -2.21
CA PHE A 5 19.75 -35.85 -1.95
C PHE A 5 20.10 -34.38 -2.26
N LYS A 6 19.65 -33.82 -3.39
CA LYS A 6 19.88 -32.40 -3.73
C LYS A 6 19.19 -31.43 -2.76
N GLN A 7 17.97 -31.76 -2.30
CA GLN A 7 17.24 -30.95 -1.30
C GLN A 7 17.93 -30.98 0.07
N ILE A 8 18.35 -32.17 0.52
CA ILE A 8 19.10 -32.34 1.77
C ILE A 8 20.47 -31.66 1.67
N LEU A 9 21.15 -31.78 0.53
CA LEU A 9 22.45 -31.14 0.29
C LEU A 9 22.35 -29.62 0.27
N LEU A 10 21.31 -29.02 -0.34
CA LEU A 10 21.12 -27.57 -0.32
C LEU A 10 20.74 -27.07 1.06
N PHE A 11 19.86 -27.79 1.78
CA PHE A 11 19.51 -27.48 3.16
C PHE A 11 20.73 -27.56 4.09
N LEU A 12 21.57 -28.59 3.93
CA LEU A 12 22.84 -28.74 4.64
C LEU A 12 23.86 -27.68 4.22
N LEU A 13 24.02 -27.38 2.93
CA LEU A 13 24.94 -26.35 2.43
C LEU A 13 24.52 -24.97 2.94
N PHE A 14 23.22 -24.69 2.97
CA PHE A 14 22.67 -23.46 3.52
C PHE A 14 22.88 -23.39 5.04
N LEU A 15 22.67 -24.50 5.78
CA LEU A 15 22.99 -24.59 7.21
C LEU A 15 24.49 -24.43 7.48
N VAL A 16 25.34 -24.98 6.61
CA VAL A 16 26.80 -24.93 6.69
C VAL A 16 27.33 -23.54 6.33
N VAL A 17 26.71 -22.83 5.39
CA VAL A 17 27.03 -21.42 5.12
C VAL A 17 26.58 -20.55 6.30
N LEU A 18 25.39 -20.82 6.86
CA LEU A 18 24.88 -20.13 8.06
C LEU A 18 25.78 -20.37 9.29
N ASN A 19 26.28 -21.60 9.48
CA ASN A 19 27.19 -21.97 10.58
C ASN A 19 28.65 -21.59 10.32
N GLY A 20 29.14 -21.69 9.09
CA GLY A 20 30.51 -21.30 8.72
C GLY A 20 30.74 -19.81 8.92
N TYR A 21 29.73 -18.99 8.65
CA TYR A 21 29.74 -17.57 9.01
C TYR A 21 29.65 -17.33 10.53
N ALA A 22 29.12 -18.28 11.30
CA ALA A 22 29.02 -18.18 12.76
C ALA A 22 30.37 -18.42 13.47
N ILE A 23 31.31 -19.12 12.83
CA ILE A 23 32.63 -19.42 13.40
C ILE A 23 33.62 -18.28 13.12
N ALA A 24 33.58 -17.67 11.94
CA ALA A 24 34.52 -16.60 11.55
C ALA A 24 34.39 -15.30 12.37
N GLU A 25 33.25 -15.05 13.02
CA GLU A 25 32.99 -13.84 13.81
C GLU A 25 33.14 -14.09 15.33
N ALA A 26 33.24 -15.34 15.77
CA ALA A 26 33.46 -15.70 17.17
C ALA A 26 34.88 -15.36 17.66
N GLU A 27 35.84 -15.18 16.75
CA GLU A 27 37.23 -14.83 17.09
C GLU A 27 37.45 -13.32 17.36
N THR A 28 36.46 -12.44 17.10
CA THR A 28 36.70 -10.98 17.13
C THR A 28 36.05 -10.19 18.28
N GLU A 29 35.19 -10.79 19.12
CA GLU A 29 34.52 -10.05 20.21
C GLU A 29 34.57 -10.79 21.57
N SER A 30 35.68 -10.64 22.29
CA SER A 30 35.77 -10.98 23.71
C SER A 30 35.60 -9.75 24.62
N LEU A 31 34.37 -9.57 25.16
CA LEU A 31 33.96 -8.88 26.42
C LEU A 31 34.19 -7.34 26.58
N PRO A 32 33.49 -6.62 27.51
CA PRO A 32 32.70 -7.10 28.66
C PRO A 32 31.24 -6.61 28.83
N ARG A 33 30.54 -7.38 29.69
CA ARG A 33 29.15 -7.28 30.21
C ARG A 33 28.79 -5.94 30.86
N ILE A 34 27.52 -5.51 30.70
CA ILE A 34 26.85 -4.56 31.61
C ILE A 34 25.44 -5.04 32.01
N ARG A 35 25.19 -4.82 33.31
CA ARG A 35 24.13 -5.12 34.28
C ARG A 35 22.69 -4.73 33.88
N THR A 36 21.70 -5.55 34.25
CA THR A 36 20.26 -5.20 34.29
C THR A 36 19.81 -4.86 35.73
N ALA A 37 18.79 -4.00 35.86
CA ALA A 37 18.16 -3.54 37.11
C ALA A 37 16.63 -3.88 37.11
N PRO A 38 15.91 -3.81 38.26
CA PRO A 38 15.10 -4.93 38.76
C PRO A 38 13.60 -4.94 38.42
N VAL A 39 13.02 -6.13 38.63
CA VAL A 39 11.60 -6.52 38.52
C VAL A 39 10.81 -6.05 39.75
N ARG A 40 9.59 -5.54 39.53
CA ARG A 40 8.62 -5.23 40.59
C ARG A 40 7.43 -6.19 40.48
N ASN A 41 7.24 -7.01 41.51
CA ASN A 41 6.10 -7.92 41.68
C ASN A 41 4.84 -7.14 42.06
N THR A 42 3.69 -7.60 41.57
CA THR A 42 2.40 -7.45 42.27
C THR A 42 1.49 -8.60 41.84
N GLU A 43 1.16 -9.46 42.80
CA GLU A 43 0.04 -10.40 42.82
C GLU A 43 -1.26 -9.62 42.56
N GLY A 44 -2.38 -10.15 42.05
CA GLY A 44 -2.93 -11.49 41.94
C GLY A 44 -4.46 -11.31 41.98
N GLY A 45 -5.23 -11.99 41.14
CA GLY A 45 -6.68 -11.85 41.12
C GLY A 45 -7.33 -12.64 40.00
N VAL A 46 -7.63 -13.90 40.28
CA VAL A 46 -8.38 -14.86 39.46
C VAL A 46 -9.87 -14.61 39.67
N ILE A 47 -10.65 -14.55 38.58
CA ILE A 47 -12.08 -14.89 38.58
C ILE A 47 -12.34 -15.76 37.35
N ASP A 48 -12.75 -17.00 37.63
CA ASP A 48 -13.21 -18.02 36.69
C ASP A 48 -14.70 -17.80 36.38
N GLY A 49 -15.15 -18.25 35.21
CA GLY A 49 -16.53 -18.03 34.76
C GLY A 49 -16.81 -18.52 33.34
N THR A 50 -16.60 -19.82 33.12
CA THR A 50 -17.44 -20.73 32.31
C THR A 50 -18.02 -20.23 30.98
N GLY A 51 -17.57 -20.85 29.89
CA GLY A 51 -18.10 -20.64 28.54
C GLY A 51 -19.48 -21.25 28.29
N THR A 52 -20.04 -20.87 27.14
CA THR A 52 -20.93 -21.70 26.31
C THR A 52 -20.90 -21.12 24.90
N GLU A 53 -20.60 -21.99 23.95
CA GLU A 53 -20.70 -21.76 22.51
C GLU A 53 -22.15 -21.93 22.09
N ASP A 54 -22.65 -21.08 21.18
CA ASP A 54 -23.84 -21.41 20.41
C ASP A 54 -23.55 -21.24 18.91
N ALA A 55 -23.53 -22.39 18.24
CA ALA A 55 -23.51 -22.56 16.81
C ALA A 55 -24.93 -22.51 16.27
N PHE A 56 -25.21 -21.62 15.31
CA PHE A 56 -26.41 -21.72 14.48
C PHE A 56 -26.07 -22.28 13.10
N ARG A 57 -26.47 -23.54 12.89
CA ARG A 57 -26.69 -24.15 11.57
C ARG A 57 -28.12 -23.82 11.14
N SER A 58 -28.32 -23.52 9.86
CA SER A 58 -29.61 -23.71 9.19
C SER A 58 -29.33 -24.41 7.87
N ASP A 59 -29.86 -25.62 7.74
CA ASP A 59 -29.73 -26.50 6.58
C ASP A 59 -30.95 -26.33 5.65
N GLY A 60 -30.67 -26.36 4.34
CA GLY A 60 -31.39 -27.13 3.33
C GLY A 60 -32.86 -26.85 3.00
N THR A 61 -33.10 -26.38 1.77
CA THR A 61 -34.01 -27.09 0.86
C THR A 61 -33.60 -26.90 -0.61
N THR A 62 -33.24 -28.02 -1.24
CA THR A 62 -33.10 -28.26 -2.68
C THR A 62 -34.48 -28.40 -3.32
N ASP A 63 -34.71 -27.86 -4.53
CA ASP A 63 -34.57 -28.61 -5.79
C ASP A 63 -35.05 -27.76 -7.00
N GLY A 64 -34.51 -28.01 -8.19
CA GLY A 64 -35.01 -27.39 -9.43
C GLY A 64 -33.97 -27.19 -10.53
N LEU A 65 -33.66 -28.29 -11.23
CA LEU A 65 -32.83 -28.36 -12.44
C LEU A 65 -33.33 -27.43 -13.56
N GLY A 66 -32.45 -26.56 -14.07
CA GLY A 66 -32.70 -25.75 -15.25
C GLY A 66 -31.40 -25.19 -15.80
N GLU A 67 -30.92 -25.79 -16.89
CA GLU A 67 -29.78 -25.32 -17.68
C GLU A 67 -29.90 -23.82 -17.98
N ARG A 68 -29.12 -23.00 -17.27
CA ARG A 68 -29.02 -21.58 -17.60
C ARG A 68 -27.89 -21.39 -18.60
N LYS A 69 -28.28 -21.35 -19.88
CA LYS A 69 -27.54 -20.73 -20.98
C LYS A 69 -26.71 -19.55 -20.46
N VAL A 70 -25.41 -19.61 -20.75
CA VAL A 70 -24.45 -18.51 -20.62
C VAL A 70 -25.02 -17.29 -21.34
N GLY A 71 -25.61 -16.38 -20.57
CA GLY A 71 -26.21 -15.15 -21.05
C GLY A 71 -25.16 -14.04 -21.06
N SER A 72 -25.00 -13.43 -22.23
CA SER A 72 -24.25 -12.20 -22.53
C SER A 72 -24.15 -11.21 -21.36
N GLY A 73 -22.92 -10.74 -21.08
CA GLY A 73 -22.54 -9.92 -19.93
C GLY A 73 -23.21 -8.54 -19.88
N ARG A 74 -24.37 -8.47 -19.23
CA ARG A 74 -24.95 -7.19 -18.78
C ARG A 74 -24.44 -6.88 -17.38
N VAL A 75 -23.82 -5.71 -17.21
CA VAL A 75 -23.40 -5.20 -15.91
C VAL A 75 -24.63 -5.06 -15.00
N SER A 76 -24.57 -5.61 -13.79
CA SER A 76 -25.65 -5.47 -12.82
C SER A 76 -25.56 -4.11 -12.11
N VAL A 77 -26.70 -3.48 -11.83
CA VAL A 77 -26.76 -2.22 -11.07
C VAL A 77 -26.11 -2.38 -9.69
N SER A 78 -26.30 -3.54 -9.05
CA SER A 78 -25.66 -3.87 -7.77
C SER A 78 -24.13 -3.90 -7.88
N SER A 79 -23.58 -4.35 -9.01
CA SER A 79 -22.12 -4.32 -9.23
C SER A 79 -21.60 -2.90 -9.34
N VAL A 80 -22.30 -2.02 -10.09
CA VAL A 80 -21.92 -0.60 -10.21
C VAL A 80 -21.94 0.06 -8.83
N ALA A 81 -23.00 -0.14 -8.04
CA ALA A 81 -23.14 0.43 -6.71
C ALA A 81 -22.05 -0.04 -5.72
N LEU A 82 -21.73 -1.33 -5.70
CA LEU A 82 -20.69 -1.87 -4.80
C LEU A 82 -19.29 -1.37 -5.19
N LEU A 83 -18.98 -1.33 -6.48
CA LEU A 83 -17.68 -0.88 -6.98
C LEU A 83 -17.46 0.61 -6.71
N THR A 84 -18.47 1.44 -6.93
CA THR A 84 -18.40 2.89 -6.68
C THR A 84 -18.43 3.22 -5.19
N LEU A 85 -19.05 2.38 -4.35
CA LEU A 85 -18.96 2.50 -2.91
C LEU A 85 -17.55 2.17 -2.41
N ALA A 86 -16.91 1.13 -2.95
CA ALA A 86 -15.53 0.80 -2.64
C ALA A 86 -14.56 1.90 -3.11
N MET A 87 -14.82 2.50 -4.27
CA MET A 87 -14.11 3.68 -4.79
C MET A 87 -14.23 4.89 -3.84
N ALA A 88 -15.43 5.21 -3.37
CA ALA A 88 -15.63 6.29 -2.40
C ALA A 88 -14.97 6.00 -1.04
N ALA A 89 -14.93 4.74 -0.61
CA ALA A 89 -14.23 4.34 0.61
C ALA A 89 -12.70 4.51 0.48
N ALA A 90 -12.14 4.38 -0.72
CA ALA A 90 -10.71 4.57 -0.97
C ALA A 90 -10.25 6.01 -0.64
N THR A 91 -11.12 7.01 -0.76
CA THR A 91 -10.84 8.40 -0.37
C THR A 91 -10.43 8.49 1.11
N GLY A 92 -11.04 7.69 1.99
CA GLY A 92 -10.68 7.65 3.41
C GLY A 92 -9.22 7.24 3.66
N LEU A 93 -8.60 6.47 2.75
CA LEU A 93 -7.21 6.04 2.87
C LEU A 93 -6.23 7.23 2.81
N GLY A 94 -6.62 8.34 2.20
CA GLY A 94 -5.83 9.57 2.18
C GLY A 94 -5.59 10.17 3.56
N ALA A 95 -6.44 9.86 4.56
CA ALA A 95 -6.27 10.33 5.94
C ALA A 95 -5.22 9.55 6.74
N VAL A 96 -4.81 8.38 6.26
CA VAL A 96 -3.94 7.43 6.98
C VAL A 96 -2.63 8.08 7.49
N PRO A 97 -1.91 8.93 6.73
CA PRO A 97 -0.68 9.55 7.22
C PRO A 97 -0.87 10.36 8.51
N PHE A 98 -2.02 10.99 8.71
CA PHE A 98 -2.30 11.85 9.87
C PHE A 98 -2.54 11.07 11.17
N PHE A 99 -2.75 9.75 11.10
CA PHE A 99 -2.75 8.91 12.30
C PHE A 99 -1.35 8.75 12.91
N PHE A 100 -0.31 9.11 12.17
CA PHE A 100 1.09 8.90 12.54
C PHE A 100 1.87 10.21 12.67
N VAL A 101 1.29 11.35 12.26
CA VAL A 101 1.97 12.64 12.20
C VAL A 101 1.13 13.69 12.91
N GLU A 102 1.72 14.32 13.91
CA GLU A 102 1.21 15.57 14.46
C GLU A 102 1.74 16.74 13.62
N LEU A 103 0.85 17.62 13.18
CA LEU A 103 1.21 18.75 12.33
C LEU A 103 1.56 19.96 13.21
N ASP A 104 2.81 20.41 13.10
CA ASP A 104 3.15 21.77 13.53
C ASP A 104 2.65 22.78 12.48
N PRO A 105 2.64 24.10 12.79
CA PRO A 105 2.15 25.13 11.86
C PRO A 105 2.87 25.07 10.49
N GLN A 106 4.18 24.84 10.49
CA GLN A 106 4.94 24.77 9.24
C GLN A 106 4.51 23.59 8.36
N TRP A 107 4.33 22.40 8.94
CA TRP A 107 3.83 21.22 8.23
C TRP A 107 2.38 21.40 7.80
N ALA A 108 1.55 22.10 8.58
CA ALA A 108 0.18 22.46 8.19
C ALA A 108 0.17 23.35 6.94
N GLY A 109 1.07 24.33 6.85
CA GLY A 109 1.22 25.18 5.65
C GLY A 109 1.67 24.39 4.42
N ILE A 110 2.64 23.49 4.57
CA ILE A 110 3.10 22.59 3.50
C ILE A 110 1.98 21.66 3.03
N CYS A 111 1.19 21.11 3.97
CA CYS A 111 0.03 20.26 3.67
C CYS A 111 -1.03 21.02 2.87
N ASN A 112 -1.34 22.28 3.21
CA ASN A 112 -2.23 23.12 2.40
C ASN A 112 -1.66 23.35 0.99
N GLY A 113 -0.34 23.53 0.86
CA GLY A 113 0.33 23.59 -0.45
C GLY A 113 0.15 22.30 -1.27
N MET A 114 0.35 21.14 -0.65
CA MET A 114 0.13 19.85 -1.31
C MET A 114 -1.33 19.68 -1.75
N ALA A 115 -2.28 19.98 -0.86
CA ALA A 115 -3.71 19.92 -1.16
C ALA A 115 -4.08 20.82 -2.34
N ALA A 116 -3.57 22.05 -2.37
CA ALA A 116 -3.74 22.98 -3.48
C ALA A 116 -3.23 22.39 -4.81
N GLY A 117 -2.06 21.75 -4.80
CA GLY A 117 -1.50 21.12 -5.99
C GLY A 117 -2.35 19.95 -6.50
N VAL A 118 -2.79 19.06 -5.61
CA VAL A 118 -3.68 17.94 -5.97
C VAL A 118 -5.00 18.45 -6.56
N MET A 119 -5.64 19.43 -5.90
CA MET A 119 -6.91 20.00 -6.35
C MET A 119 -6.79 20.73 -7.70
N LEU A 120 -5.66 21.39 -7.98
CA LEU A 120 -5.43 22.03 -9.28
C LEU A 120 -5.27 21.00 -10.39
N ALA A 121 -4.47 19.95 -10.18
CA ALA A 121 -4.32 18.88 -11.16
C ALA A 121 -5.67 18.19 -11.46
N ALA A 122 -6.42 17.82 -10.42
CA ALA A 122 -7.76 17.25 -10.58
C ALA A 122 -8.73 18.20 -11.34
N SER A 123 -8.61 19.51 -11.14
CA SER A 123 -9.40 20.50 -11.90
C SER A 123 -9.06 20.48 -13.40
N PHE A 124 -7.79 20.32 -13.77
CA PHE A 124 -7.38 20.22 -15.17
C PHE A 124 -7.83 18.89 -15.80
N ASP A 125 -7.74 17.78 -15.05
CA ASP A 125 -8.27 16.48 -15.47
C ASP A 125 -9.77 16.56 -15.77
N LEU A 126 -10.57 17.22 -14.91
CA LEU A 126 -12.01 17.44 -15.15
C LEU A 126 -12.31 18.28 -16.39
N ILE A 127 -11.48 19.31 -16.64
CA ILE A 127 -11.63 20.16 -17.83
C ILE A 127 -11.39 19.31 -19.09
N GLN A 128 -10.36 18.47 -19.07
CA GLN A 128 -10.05 17.58 -20.18
C GLN A 128 -11.18 16.56 -20.40
N GLU A 129 -11.65 15.90 -19.35
CA GLU A 129 -12.75 14.94 -19.38
C GLU A 129 -14.04 15.55 -19.98
N GLY A 130 -14.36 16.78 -19.60
CA GLY A 130 -15.53 17.51 -20.13
C GLY A 130 -15.42 17.82 -21.62
N GLN A 131 -14.20 18.05 -22.12
CA GLN A 131 -13.96 18.33 -23.55
C GLN A 131 -14.13 17.08 -24.43
N GLU A 132 -13.91 15.89 -23.88
CA GLU A 132 -14.12 14.64 -24.62
C GLU A 132 -15.61 14.34 -24.86
N HIS A 133 -16.48 14.80 -23.96
CA HIS A 133 -17.92 14.50 -23.98
C HIS A 133 -18.79 15.56 -24.68
N GLY A 134 -18.23 16.70 -25.11
CA GLY A 134 -19.01 17.73 -25.79
C GLY A 134 -18.22 18.94 -26.28
N SER A 135 -18.93 19.95 -26.80
CA SER A 135 -18.29 21.20 -27.23
C SER A 135 -17.66 21.90 -26.03
N GLY A 136 -16.36 22.22 -26.12
CA GLY A 136 -15.59 22.89 -25.07
C GLY A 136 -16.21 24.21 -24.57
N ASN A 137 -17.13 24.81 -25.33
CA ASN A 137 -17.90 25.98 -24.90
C ASN A 137 -18.70 25.72 -23.60
N TRP A 138 -19.30 24.53 -23.45
CA TRP A 138 -20.07 24.17 -22.24
C TRP A 138 -19.17 24.01 -21.01
N VAL A 139 -17.95 23.49 -21.21
CA VAL A 139 -16.95 23.37 -20.15
C VAL A 139 -16.54 24.76 -19.66
N VAL A 140 -16.25 25.70 -20.58
CA VAL A 140 -15.89 27.08 -20.22
C VAL A 140 -17.03 27.79 -19.48
N ILE A 141 -18.28 27.65 -19.93
CA ILE A 141 -19.44 28.19 -19.24
C ILE A 141 -19.56 27.59 -17.83
N GLY A 142 -19.33 26.28 -17.70
CA GLY A 142 -19.24 25.59 -16.42
C GLY A 142 -18.22 26.24 -15.49
N ILE A 143 -16.96 26.37 -15.93
CA ILE A 143 -15.85 26.96 -15.15
C ILE A 143 -16.21 28.34 -14.60
N LEU A 144 -16.70 29.22 -15.48
CA LEU A 144 -17.09 30.58 -15.09
C LEU A 144 -18.23 30.56 -14.07
N THR A 145 -19.24 29.73 -14.29
CA THR A 145 -20.41 29.62 -13.40
C THR A 145 -20.01 29.04 -12.04
N GLY A 146 -19.12 28.04 -12.00
CA GLY A 146 -18.62 27.44 -10.77
C GLY A 146 -17.83 28.41 -9.91
N GLY A 147 -16.91 29.18 -10.51
CA GLY A 147 -16.16 30.21 -9.79
C GLY A 147 -17.06 31.30 -9.21
N VAL A 148 -18.06 31.77 -9.99
CA VAL A 148 -19.06 32.74 -9.51
C VAL A 148 -19.91 32.16 -8.38
N PHE A 149 -20.32 30.90 -8.49
CA PHE A 149 -21.11 30.21 -7.49
C PHE A 149 -20.38 30.14 -6.14
N ILE A 150 -19.11 29.72 -6.11
CA ILE A 150 -18.36 29.64 -4.86
C ILE A 150 -18.06 31.02 -4.28
N TRP A 151 -17.74 32.00 -5.13
CA TRP A 151 -17.62 33.38 -4.68
C TRP A 151 -18.91 33.88 -3.98
N PHE A 152 -20.08 33.54 -4.52
CA PHE A 152 -21.37 33.85 -3.90
C PHE A 152 -21.60 33.07 -2.60
N CYS A 153 -21.32 31.77 -2.58
CA CYS A 153 -21.43 30.94 -1.38
C CYS A 153 -20.54 31.45 -0.24
N LYS A 154 -19.31 31.86 -0.54
CA LYS A 154 -18.41 32.47 0.45
C LYS A 154 -18.99 33.76 0.99
N LYS A 155 -19.42 34.68 0.11
CA LYS A 155 -20.02 35.95 0.53
C LYS A 155 -21.25 35.73 1.41
N PHE A 156 -22.05 34.71 1.09
CA PHE A 156 -23.19 34.31 1.92
C PHE A 156 -22.72 33.78 3.28
N LEU A 157 -21.77 32.85 3.34
CA LEU A 157 -21.22 32.31 4.59
C LEU A 157 -20.61 33.40 5.50
N GLU A 158 -19.88 34.35 4.93
CA GLU A 158 -19.30 35.49 5.67
C GLU A 158 -20.38 36.38 6.29
N GLN A 159 -21.55 36.47 5.67
CA GLN A 159 -22.66 37.30 6.15
C GLN A 159 -23.40 36.68 7.36
N TYR A 160 -23.37 35.35 7.53
CA TYR A 160 -24.11 34.66 8.60
C TYR A 160 -23.26 34.31 9.85
N GLY A 161 -21.94 34.57 9.84
CA GLY A 161 -21.09 34.85 11.02
C GLY A 161 -20.85 33.77 12.09
N GLU A 162 -21.83 32.92 12.40
CA GLU A 162 -21.77 31.91 13.47
C GLU A 162 -21.92 30.50 12.90
N VAL A 163 -20.99 30.08 12.04
CA VAL A 163 -20.89 28.68 11.60
C VAL A 163 -19.97 27.90 12.55
N SER A 164 -20.43 26.72 12.95
CA SER A 164 -19.66 25.75 13.72
C SER A 164 -19.77 24.37 13.08
N MET A 165 -18.63 23.67 12.97
CA MET A 165 -18.53 22.34 12.39
C MET A 165 -17.36 21.59 13.04
N LEU A 166 -17.56 20.33 13.48
CA LEU A 166 -16.56 19.51 14.19
C LEU A 166 -15.83 20.25 15.35
N ASP A 167 -16.56 20.90 16.26
CA ASP A 167 -15.99 21.72 17.35
C ASP A 167 -15.10 22.91 16.92
N ILE A 168 -14.97 23.16 15.61
CA ILE A 168 -14.34 24.35 15.03
C ILE A 168 -15.42 25.43 14.90
N LYS A 169 -15.06 26.69 15.18
CA LYS A 169 -15.96 27.85 15.12
C LYS A 169 -15.39 28.95 14.21
N GLY A 170 -16.28 29.75 13.63
CA GLY A 170 -15.90 30.95 12.89
C GLY A 170 -15.31 30.66 11.51
N ALA A 171 -14.28 31.41 11.11
CA ALA A 171 -13.75 31.38 9.75
C ALA A 171 -13.19 30.01 9.32
N ASP A 172 -12.63 29.24 10.26
CA ASP A 172 -12.10 27.90 9.95
C ASP A 172 -13.22 26.89 9.72
N ALA A 173 -14.36 27.02 10.42
CA ALA A 173 -15.53 26.19 10.18
C ALA A 173 -16.16 26.49 8.82
N ALA A 174 -16.25 27.78 8.44
CA ALA A 174 -16.75 28.19 7.12
C ALA A 174 -15.92 27.57 5.99
N LYS A 175 -14.59 27.54 6.14
CA LYS A 175 -13.68 26.92 5.16
C LYS A 175 -13.81 25.41 5.10
N VAL A 176 -13.91 24.73 6.25
CA VAL A 176 -14.15 23.28 6.28
C VAL A 176 -15.47 22.94 5.57
N ILE A 177 -16.54 23.69 5.84
CA ILE A 177 -17.83 23.54 5.14
C ILE A 177 -17.66 23.74 3.64
N LEU A 178 -16.93 24.78 3.23
CA LEU A 178 -16.73 25.11 1.82
C LEU A 178 -15.92 24.02 1.10
N VAL A 179 -14.86 23.51 1.72
CA VAL A 179 -14.04 22.42 1.19
C VAL A 179 -14.85 21.13 1.10
N VAL A 180 -15.56 20.74 2.16
CA VAL A 180 -16.43 19.56 2.14
C VAL A 180 -17.51 19.69 1.07
N GLY A 181 -18.16 20.84 0.96
CA GLY A 181 -19.20 21.09 -0.05
C GLY A 181 -18.66 21.03 -1.49
N ILE A 182 -17.49 21.59 -1.74
CA ILE A 182 -16.89 21.60 -3.09
C ILE A 182 -16.37 20.24 -3.49
N MET A 183 -15.73 19.51 -2.57
CA MET A 183 -15.30 18.15 -2.83
C MET A 183 -16.49 17.20 -3.03
N THR A 184 -17.62 17.47 -2.37
CA THR A 184 -18.90 16.77 -2.64
C THR A 184 -19.37 16.99 -4.08
N LEU A 185 -19.29 18.23 -4.59
CA LEU A 185 -19.66 18.57 -5.98
C LEU A 185 -18.68 17.97 -7.00
N HIS A 186 -17.39 17.94 -6.68
CA HIS A 186 -16.37 17.27 -7.48
C HIS A 186 -16.66 15.78 -7.63
N SER A 187 -16.86 15.10 -6.49
CA SER A 187 -17.22 13.68 -6.42
C SER A 187 -18.54 13.35 -7.12
N PHE A 188 -19.48 14.30 -7.23
CA PHE A 188 -20.67 14.13 -8.05
C PHE A 188 -20.32 13.96 -9.54
N GLY A 189 -19.43 14.81 -10.06
CA GLY A 189 -18.96 14.77 -11.45
C GLY A 189 -18.27 13.44 -11.77
N GLU A 190 -17.33 13.02 -10.93
CA GLU A 190 -16.63 11.75 -11.09
C GLU A 190 -17.57 10.54 -11.04
N GLY A 191 -18.50 10.53 -10.08
CA GLY A 191 -19.53 9.50 -9.99
C GLY A 191 -20.32 9.35 -11.28
N SER A 192 -20.66 10.47 -11.92
CA SER A 192 -21.38 10.44 -13.18
C SER A 192 -20.56 9.88 -14.34
N GLY A 193 -19.28 10.24 -14.47
CA GLY A 193 -18.36 9.68 -15.47
C GLY A 193 -18.16 8.18 -15.29
N VAL A 194 -17.96 7.73 -14.04
CA VAL A 194 -17.87 6.29 -13.71
C VAL A 194 -19.15 5.56 -14.10
N GLY A 195 -20.32 6.09 -13.75
CA GLY A 195 -21.60 5.49 -14.12
C GLY A 195 -21.78 5.33 -15.62
N VAL A 196 -21.46 6.37 -16.40
CA VAL A 196 -21.49 6.33 -17.87
C VAL A 196 -20.53 5.27 -18.43
N SER A 197 -19.33 5.12 -17.85
CA SER A 197 -18.32 4.16 -18.33
C SER A 197 -18.74 2.69 -18.21
N PHE A 198 -19.72 2.38 -17.35
CA PHE A 198 -20.32 1.05 -17.26
C PHE A 198 -21.37 0.77 -18.35
N ALA A 199 -21.80 1.77 -19.11
CA ALA A 199 -22.77 1.61 -20.20
C ALA A 199 -22.12 1.04 -21.48
N GLY A 200 -22.94 0.40 -22.32
CA GLY A 200 -22.50 -0.13 -23.63
C GLY A 200 -21.99 -1.58 -23.62
N SER A 201 -21.51 -2.04 -24.78
CA SER A 201 -21.17 -3.46 -25.04
C SER A 201 -19.91 -3.96 -24.33
N LYS A 202 -19.00 -3.06 -23.93
CA LYS A 202 -17.81 -3.34 -23.11
C LYS A 202 -17.91 -2.81 -21.67
N GLY A 203 -19.12 -2.50 -21.22
CA GLY A 203 -19.39 -1.76 -19.99
C GLY A 203 -18.73 -2.33 -18.73
N LEU A 204 -18.67 -3.65 -18.57
CA LEU A 204 -18.06 -4.24 -17.36
C LEU A 204 -16.55 -4.00 -17.29
N SER A 205 -15.84 -4.26 -18.39
CA SER A 205 -14.38 -4.10 -18.45
C SER A 205 -13.96 -2.64 -18.42
N GLN A 206 -14.69 -1.78 -19.14
CA GLN A 206 -14.41 -0.35 -19.19
C GLN A 206 -14.73 0.31 -17.85
N GLY A 207 -15.92 0.07 -17.30
CA GLY A 207 -16.31 0.68 -16.03
C GLY A 207 -15.47 0.22 -14.85
N LEU A 208 -15.02 -1.04 -14.84
CA LEU A 208 -14.13 -1.53 -13.78
C LEU A 208 -12.74 -0.87 -13.85
N LEU A 209 -12.22 -0.61 -15.06
CA LEU A 209 -10.97 0.13 -15.26
C LEU A 209 -11.12 1.57 -14.76
N VAL A 210 -12.16 2.27 -15.21
CA VAL A 210 -12.41 3.68 -14.84
C VAL A 210 -12.64 3.81 -13.33
N THR A 211 -13.43 2.90 -12.73
CA THR A 211 -13.65 2.88 -11.28
C THR A 211 -12.36 2.68 -10.50
N LEU A 212 -11.48 1.79 -10.97
CA LEU A 212 -10.21 1.54 -10.29
C LEU A 212 -9.25 2.72 -10.42
N ALA A 213 -9.17 3.33 -11.61
CA ALA A 213 -8.36 4.52 -11.84
C ALA A 213 -8.81 5.65 -10.92
N ILE A 214 -10.11 5.91 -10.83
CA ILE A 214 -10.67 6.93 -9.94
C ILE A 214 -10.51 6.53 -8.46
N ALA A 215 -10.63 5.26 -8.09
CA ALA A 215 -10.37 4.83 -6.71
C ALA A 215 -8.92 5.11 -6.27
N VAL A 216 -7.95 4.99 -7.17
CA VAL A 216 -6.56 5.36 -6.90
C VAL A 216 -6.40 6.87 -6.87
N HIS A 217 -7.06 7.61 -7.75
CA HIS A 217 -7.09 9.09 -7.78
C HIS A 217 -7.70 9.69 -6.50
N ASN A 218 -8.73 9.04 -5.96
CA ASN A 218 -9.41 9.41 -4.71
C ASN A 218 -8.47 9.39 -3.49
N ILE A 219 -7.39 8.59 -3.50
CA ILE A 219 -6.46 8.52 -2.35
C ILE A 219 -5.71 9.86 -2.18
N PRO A 220 -5.04 10.41 -3.22
CA PRO A 220 -4.53 11.79 -3.21
C PRO A 220 -5.58 12.85 -2.87
N GLU A 221 -6.82 12.72 -3.35
CA GLU A 221 -7.88 13.69 -3.01
C GLU A 221 -8.27 13.65 -1.55
N GLY A 222 -8.48 12.45 -1.00
CA GLY A 222 -8.75 12.26 0.41
C GLY A 222 -7.59 12.72 1.29
N LEU A 223 -6.36 12.62 0.77
CA LEU A 223 -5.18 13.20 1.40
C LEU A 223 -5.27 14.72 1.40
N ALA A 224 -5.65 15.36 0.29
CA ALA A 224 -5.85 16.81 0.20
C ALA A 224 -6.96 17.31 1.16
N VAL A 225 -8.10 16.62 1.21
CA VAL A 225 -9.17 16.91 2.19
C VAL A 225 -8.64 16.77 3.61
N SER A 226 -7.98 15.65 3.91
CA SER A 226 -7.43 15.39 5.24
C SER A 226 -6.34 16.38 5.65
N MET A 227 -5.52 16.88 4.71
CA MET A 227 -4.54 17.95 4.95
C MET A 227 -5.21 19.24 5.42
N VAL A 228 -6.31 19.62 4.76
CA VAL A 228 -7.07 20.82 5.11
C VAL A 228 -7.78 20.66 6.45
N LEU A 229 -8.35 19.48 6.74
CA LEU A 229 -9.00 19.23 8.03
C LEU A 229 -7.97 19.12 9.18
N ALA A 230 -6.88 18.39 8.97
CA ALA A 230 -5.84 18.18 9.98
C ALA A 230 -5.08 19.48 10.32
N SER A 231 -4.82 20.35 9.32
CA SER A 231 -4.22 21.67 9.58
C SER A 231 -5.08 22.58 10.47
N ARG A 232 -6.35 22.24 10.66
CA ARG A 232 -7.31 22.96 11.50
C ARG A 232 -7.66 22.19 12.79
N GLY A 233 -6.85 21.19 13.14
CA GLY A 233 -6.99 20.45 14.40
C GLY A 233 -8.06 19.35 14.40
N VAL A 234 -8.62 18.99 13.25
CA VAL A 234 -9.54 17.85 13.16
C VAL A 234 -8.78 16.55 13.40
N SER A 235 -9.35 15.67 14.24
CA SER A 235 -8.74 14.36 14.51
C SER A 235 -8.62 13.50 13.24
N PRO A 236 -7.59 12.64 13.11
CA PRO A 236 -7.39 11.81 11.92
C PRO A 236 -8.59 10.88 11.59
N GLN A 237 -9.29 10.40 12.63
CA GLN A 237 -10.51 9.61 12.48
C GLN A 237 -11.64 10.39 11.81
N ASN A 238 -11.84 11.64 12.26
CA ASN A 238 -12.81 12.52 11.66
C ASN A 238 -12.39 12.94 10.25
N ALA A 239 -11.11 13.25 10.03
CA ALA A 239 -10.59 13.55 8.70
C ALA A 239 -10.83 12.39 7.71
N MET A 240 -10.60 11.14 8.14
CA MET A 240 -10.92 9.93 7.38
C MET A 240 -12.41 9.83 7.06
N LEU A 241 -13.27 9.94 8.08
CA LEU A 241 -14.72 9.83 7.89
C LEU A 241 -15.25 10.92 6.96
N TRP A 242 -14.84 12.17 7.16
CA TRP A 242 -15.26 13.30 6.33
C TRP A 242 -14.72 13.22 4.91
N SER A 243 -13.53 12.66 4.70
CA SER A 243 -13.03 12.36 3.35
C SER A 243 -13.87 11.31 2.63
N VAL A 244 -14.38 10.29 3.34
CA VAL A 244 -15.33 9.33 2.74
C VAL A 244 -16.67 10.00 2.46
N ILE A 245 -17.18 10.82 3.39
CA ILE A 245 -18.45 11.54 3.23
C ILE A 245 -18.43 12.43 1.98
N THR A 246 -17.34 13.14 1.72
CA THR A 246 -17.20 13.97 0.51
C THR A 246 -17.29 13.15 -0.77
N SER A 247 -16.93 11.87 -0.75
CA SER A 247 -16.99 10.98 -1.91
C SER A 247 -18.26 10.12 -2.00
N LEU A 248 -19.15 10.12 -1.00
CA LEU A 248 -20.45 9.42 -1.07
C LEU A 248 -21.35 9.83 -2.24
N PRO A 249 -21.29 11.06 -2.80
CA PRO A 249 -22.01 11.38 -4.04
C PRO A 249 -21.63 10.47 -5.21
N GLN A 250 -20.40 9.97 -5.27
CA GLN A 250 -19.91 9.12 -6.36
C GLN A 250 -20.84 7.90 -6.59
N PRO A 251 -21.07 7.01 -5.60
CA PRO A 251 -21.97 5.87 -5.77
C PRO A 251 -23.44 6.26 -5.95
N ILE A 252 -23.88 7.36 -5.35
CA ILE A 252 -25.27 7.83 -5.44
C ILE A 252 -25.61 8.23 -6.88
N VAL A 253 -24.67 8.87 -7.57
CA VAL A 253 -24.86 9.41 -8.93
C VAL A 253 -24.50 8.38 -10.00
N ALA A 254 -23.50 7.53 -9.75
CA ALA A 254 -23.06 6.53 -10.71
C ALA A 254 -24.17 5.56 -11.16
N VAL A 255 -25.10 5.21 -10.26
CA VAL A 255 -26.21 4.31 -10.59
C VAL A 255 -27.21 4.98 -11.56
N PRO A 256 -27.77 6.17 -11.28
CA PRO A 256 -28.55 6.93 -12.25
C PRO A 256 -27.80 7.20 -13.56
N SER A 257 -26.52 7.54 -13.50
CA SER A 257 -25.71 7.81 -14.70
C SER A 257 -25.51 6.56 -15.56
N PHE A 258 -25.37 5.39 -14.95
CA PHE A 258 -25.35 4.11 -15.68
C PHE A 258 -26.68 3.80 -16.36
N ILE A 259 -27.81 4.06 -15.67
CA ILE A 259 -29.16 3.81 -16.21
C ILE A 259 -29.52 4.81 -17.32
N CYS A 260 -29.10 6.07 -17.16
CA CYS A 260 -29.45 7.19 -18.03
C CYS A 260 -28.21 7.79 -18.73
N ALA A 261 -27.30 6.93 -19.21
CA ALA A 261 -25.98 7.35 -19.71
C ALA A 261 -26.05 8.45 -20.79
N ASP A 262 -26.98 8.36 -21.74
CA ASP A 262 -27.15 9.36 -22.81
C ASP A 262 -27.55 10.75 -22.28
N ALA A 263 -28.31 10.81 -21.19
CA ALA A 263 -28.72 12.08 -20.59
C ALA A 263 -27.54 12.72 -19.84
N PHE A 264 -26.81 11.91 -19.05
CA PHE A 264 -25.63 12.38 -18.33
C PHE A 264 -24.51 12.81 -19.27
N ASN A 265 -24.27 12.07 -20.36
CA ASN A 265 -23.28 12.43 -21.39
C ASN A 265 -23.44 13.84 -21.93
N LYS A 266 -24.69 14.32 -22.09
CA LYS A 266 -24.94 15.68 -22.61
C LYS A 266 -24.67 16.79 -21.62
N VAL A 267 -24.79 16.50 -20.32
CA VAL A 267 -24.66 17.49 -19.24
C VAL A 267 -23.26 17.46 -18.61
N LEU A 268 -22.55 16.33 -18.74
CA LEU A 268 -21.19 16.11 -18.26
C LEU A 268 -20.24 17.28 -18.52
N PRO A 269 -20.13 17.83 -19.75
CA PRO A 269 -19.20 18.94 -20.02
C PRO A 269 -19.43 20.17 -19.15
N PHE A 270 -20.70 20.51 -18.88
CA PHE A 270 -21.03 21.63 -18.00
C PHE A 270 -20.72 21.29 -16.54
N CYS A 271 -21.09 20.09 -16.08
CA CYS A 271 -20.88 19.66 -14.68
C CYS A 271 -19.39 19.57 -14.31
N THR A 272 -18.56 18.98 -15.16
CA THR A 272 -17.11 18.87 -14.90
C THR A 272 -16.44 20.24 -14.95
N GLY A 273 -16.82 21.09 -15.92
CA GLY A 273 -16.38 22.49 -15.97
C GLY A 273 -16.78 23.27 -14.71
N PHE A 274 -18.02 23.11 -14.25
CA PHE A 274 -18.52 23.74 -13.02
C PHE A 274 -17.73 23.31 -11.78
N ALA A 275 -17.48 22.01 -11.61
CA ALA A 275 -16.67 21.51 -10.50
C ALA A 275 -15.22 22.05 -10.55
N ALA A 276 -14.58 22.04 -11.73
CA ALA A 276 -13.25 22.59 -11.92
C ALA A 276 -13.18 24.09 -11.58
N GLY A 277 -14.18 24.88 -12.00
CA GLY A 277 -14.29 26.30 -11.64
C GLY A 277 -14.41 26.55 -10.14
N CYS A 278 -15.19 25.72 -9.43
CA CYS A 278 -15.31 25.78 -7.97
C CYS A 278 -13.97 25.50 -7.27
N MET A 279 -13.26 24.45 -7.69
CA MET A 279 -11.99 24.02 -7.09
C MET A 279 -10.85 25.00 -7.38
N ILE A 280 -10.71 25.48 -8.63
CA ILE A 280 -9.69 26.49 -8.99
C ILE A 280 -9.88 27.74 -8.14
N TRP A 281 -11.12 28.22 -8.00
CA TRP A 281 -11.41 29.39 -7.18
C TRP A 281 -11.01 29.15 -5.71
N MET A 282 -11.34 28.00 -5.14
CA MET A 282 -10.96 27.65 -3.77
C MET A 282 -9.46 27.60 -3.54
N VAL A 283 -8.73 26.99 -4.46
CA VAL A 283 -7.29 26.86 -4.32
C VAL A 283 -6.65 28.24 -4.28
N ILE A 284 -7.06 29.13 -5.18
CA ILE A 284 -6.50 30.47 -5.31
C ILE A 284 -6.93 31.38 -4.15
N ALA A 285 -8.19 31.32 -3.74
CA ALA A 285 -8.76 32.26 -2.78
C ALA A 285 -8.64 31.82 -1.31
N GLU A 286 -8.58 30.52 -1.03
CA GLU A 286 -8.61 29.97 0.33
C GLU A 286 -7.36 29.14 0.65
N VAL A 287 -7.10 28.07 -0.11
CA VAL A 287 -6.14 27.03 0.30
C VAL A 287 -4.70 27.51 0.22
N LEU A 288 -4.29 28.13 -0.90
CA LEU A 288 -2.93 28.68 -1.04
C LEU A 288 -2.67 29.84 -0.07
N PRO A 289 -3.55 30.86 0.04
CA PRO A 289 -3.37 31.93 1.01
C PRO A 289 -3.25 31.44 2.45
N ASP A 290 -4.01 30.41 2.84
CA ASP A 290 -3.87 29.80 4.16
C ASP A 290 -2.54 29.07 4.34
N GLY A 291 -2.08 28.34 3.33
CA GLY A 291 -0.75 27.72 3.35
C GLY A 291 0.37 28.73 3.58
N PHE A 292 0.30 29.88 2.91
CA PHE A 292 1.28 30.96 3.03
C PHE A 292 1.27 31.69 4.38
N LYS A 293 0.22 31.55 5.20
CA LYS A 293 0.20 32.10 6.58
C LYS A 293 1.04 31.26 7.53
N GLU A 294 1.07 29.95 7.32
CA GLU A 294 1.64 28.99 8.26
C GLU A 294 3.06 28.51 7.87
N ALA A 295 3.43 28.63 6.59
CA ALA A 295 4.73 28.22 6.09
C ALA A 295 5.31 29.20 5.05
N SER A 296 6.61 29.08 4.76
CA SER A 296 7.27 29.92 3.77
C SER A 296 6.66 29.71 2.37
N ALA A 297 6.49 30.80 1.62
CA ALA A 297 5.90 30.75 0.28
C ALA A 297 6.63 29.78 -0.66
N SER A 298 7.97 29.69 -0.55
CA SER A 298 8.77 28.73 -1.33
C SER A 298 8.42 27.27 -1.01
N HIS A 299 8.25 26.91 0.27
CA HIS A 299 7.93 25.54 0.66
C HIS A 299 6.52 25.16 0.21
N VAL A 300 5.55 26.05 0.40
CA VAL A 300 4.16 25.84 -0.02
C VAL A 300 4.07 25.71 -1.54
N ALA A 301 4.71 26.60 -2.30
CA ALA A 301 4.72 26.54 -3.77
C ALA A 301 5.44 25.31 -4.30
N SER A 302 6.55 24.89 -3.68
CA SER A 302 7.26 23.66 -4.03
C SER A 302 6.42 22.42 -3.76
N ALA A 303 5.72 22.38 -2.62
CA ALA A 303 4.81 21.30 -2.26
C ALA A 303 3.62 21.20 -3.23
N ALA A 304 3.04 22.34 -3.62
CA ALA A 304 1.99 22.39 -4.63
C ALA A 304 2.49 21.89 -5.98
N THR A 305 3.66 22.36 -6.43
CA THR A 305 4.25 21.97 -7.73
C THR A 305 4.57 20.48 -7.78
N LEU A 306 5.15 19.94 -6.71
CA LEU A 306 5.46 18.52 -6.63
C LEU A 306 4.19 17.67 -6.64
N SER A 307 3.12 18.15 -5.98
CA SER A 307 1.83 17.46 -5.95
C SER A 307 1.13 17.49 -7.31
N VAL A 308 1.20 18.62 -8.05
CA VAL A 308 0.74 18.68 -9.45
C VAL A 308 1.53 17.68 -10.29
N ALA A 309 2.86 17.72 -10.25
CA ALA A 309 3.70 16.81 -11.03
C ALA A 309 3.42 15.33 -10.71
N PHE A 310 3.15 15.01 -9.45
CA PHE A 310 2.75 13.68 -9.02
C PHE A 310 1.39 13.26 -9.60
N MET A 311 0.39 14.14 -9.54
CA MET A 311 -0.93 13.87 -10.10
C MET A 311 -0.88 13.72 -11.63
N GLU A 312 -0.17 14.60 -12.33
CA GLU A 312 0.01 14.49 -13.79
C GLU A 312 0.76 13.21 -14.19
N ALA A 313 1.78 12.81 -13.42
CA ALA A 313 2.46 11.54 -13.64
C ALA A 313 1.52 10.36 -13.42
N LEU A 314 0.64 10.41 -12.42
CA LEU A 314 -0.37 9.40 -12.16
C LEU A 314 -1.39 9.33 -13.30
N SER A 315 -1.94 10.47 -13.74
CA SER A 315 -2.89 10.58 -14.85
C SER A 315 -2.27 10.08 -16.17
N ALA A 316 -1.01 10.44 -16.46
CA ALA A 316 -0.28 9.95 -17.62
C ALA A 316 -0.08 8.42 -17.61
N VAL A 317 0.22 7.84 -16.45
CA VAL A 317 0.32 6.38 -16.29
C VAL A 317 -1.02 5.72 -16.62
N PHE A 318 -2.13 6.26 -16.10
CA PHE A 318 -3.47 5.72 -16.37
C PHE A 318 -3.88 5.86 -17.84
N GLN A 319 -3.62 7.01 -18.47
CA GLN A 319 -3.89 7.23 -19.89
C GLN A 319 -3.09 6.27 -20.78
N ASN A 320 -1.83 6.00 -20.43
CA ASN A 320 -1.02 5.05 -21.19
C ASN A 320 -1.55 3.61 -21.04
N VAL A 321 -2.06 3.24 -19.87
CA VAL A 321 -2.72 1.94 -19.64
C VAL A 321 -4.06 1.84 -20.39
N SER A 322 -4.86 2.90 -20.43
CA SER A 322 -6.16 2.90 -21.12
C SER A 322 -6.03 2.91 -22.64
N HIS A 323 -5.07 3.67 -23.19
CA HIS A 323 -4.85 3.77 -24.64
C HIS A 323 -4.21 2.50 -25.23
N ARG A 324 -3.47 1.72 -24.45
CA ARG A 324 -2.81 0.48 -24.91
C ARG A 324 -3.76 -0.71 -25.09
N ASN A 325 -5.06 -0.53 -24.80
CA ASN A 325 -6.26 -1.25 -25.27
C ASN A 325 -6.17 -2.77 -25.56
N ASN A 326 -5.25 -3.49 -24.90
CA ASN A 326 -5.35 -4.92 -24.67
C ASN A 326 -5.90 -5.10 -23.27
N SER A 327 -7.06 -5.75 -23.18
CA SER A 327 -7.68 -6.15 -21.92
C SER A 327 -6.75 -7.00 -21.02
N GLU A 328 -5.67 -7.53 -21.60
CA GLU A 328 -4.54 -8.21 -20.98
C GLU A 328 -3.80 -7.31 -19.97
N ASP A 329 -3.33 -6.13 -20.40
CA ASP A 329 -2.54 -5.20 -19.60
C ASP A 329 -3.33 -4.64 -18.40
N VAL A 330 -4.64 -4.42 -18.60
CA VAL A 330 -5.56 -3.95 -17.56
C VAL A 330 -5.72 -4.97 -16.44
N SER A 331 -5.87 -6.25 -16.81
CA SER A 331 -5.93 -7.34 -15.83
C SER A 331 -4.60 -7.50 -15.09
N GLY A 332 -3.49 -7.28 -15.78
CA GLY A 332 -2.16 -7.28 -15.19
C GLY A 332 -1.94 -6.14 -14.19
N PHE A 333 -2.40 -4.93 -14.53
CA PHE A 333 -2.36 -3.77 -13.64
C PHE A 333 -3.19 -3.99 -12.36
N LEU A 334 -4.42 -4.51 -12.50
CA LEU A 334 -5.28 -4.80 -11.35
C LEU A 334 -4.65 -5.84 -10.41
N VAL A 335 -4.13 -6.93 -10.97
CA VAL A 335 -3.42 -7.96 -10.17
C VAL A 335 -2.19 -7.35 -9.49
N SER A 336 -1.48 -6.45 -10.16
CA SER A 336 -0.31 -5.75 -9.62
C SER A 336 -0.68 -4.83 -8.45
N LEU A 337 -1.82 -4.14 -8.50
CA LEU A 337 -2.28 -3.30 -7.39
C LEU A 337 -2.70 -4.14 -6.18
N LEU A 338 -3.45 -5.23 -6.40
CA LEU A 338 -3.91 -6.11 -5.32
C LEU A 338 -2.76 -6.90 -4.67
N PHE A 339 -1.66 -7.12 -5.39
CA PHE A 339 -0.43 -7.65 -4.81
C PHE A 339 0.10 -6.78 -3.67
N GLY A 340 -0.04 -5.46 -3.77
CA GLY A 340 0.39 -4.52 -2.75
C GLY A 340 -0.43 -4.50 -1.47
N LEU A 341 -1.67 -4.98 -1.51
CA LEU A 341 -2.52 -5.10 -0.31
C LEU A 341 -2.05 -6.21 0.63
N GLY A 342 -1.41 -7.26 0.10
CA GLY A 342 -0.94 -8.41 0.87
C GLY A 342 -0.02 -8.00 2.03
N PRO A 343 1.08 -7.26 1.78
CA PRO A 343 1.96 -6.81 2.85
C PRO A 343 1.27 -5.92 3.90
N LEU A 344 0.37 -5.02 3.49
CA LEU A 344 -0.35 -4.17 4.43
C LEU A 344 -1.26 -5.00 5.35
N LEU A 345 -2.03 -5.94 4.79
CA LEU A 345 -2.89 -6.85 5.54
C LEU A 345 -2.08 -7.75 6.47
N GLY A 346 -0.95 -8.29 5.99
CA GLY A 346 -0.08 -9.16 6.78
C GLY A 346 0.55 -8.43 7.96
N GLY A 347 0.99 -7.18 7.75
CA GLY A 347 1.49 -6.32 8.82
C GLY A 347 0.41 -5.96 9.84
N THR A 348 -0.78 -5.59 9.37
CA THR A 348 -1.93 -5.27 10.24
C THR A 348 -2.33 -6.46 11.10
N CYS A 349 -2.54 -7.64 10.50
CA CYS A 349 -2.88 -8.87 11.22
C CYS A 349 -1.84 -9.20 12.29
N LEU A 350 -0.54 -9.07 11.96
CA LEU A 350 0.52 -9.35 12.91
C LEU A 350 0.56 -8.33 14.06
N VAL A 351 0.41 -7.03 13.78
CA VAL A 351 0.36 -5.99 14.83
C VAL A 351 -0.83 -6.19 15.75
N VAL A 352 -2.03 -6.43 15.21
CA VAL A 352 -3.24 -6.70 16.00
C VAL A 352 -3.04 -7.92 16.89
N PHE A 353 -2.50 -9.02 16.35
CA PHE A 353 -2.20 -10.22 17.11
C PHE A 353 -1.12 -9.96 18.17
N ALA A 354 -0.07 -9.20 17.84
CA ALA A 354 1.01 -8.89 18.75
C ALA A 354 0.54 -8.06 19.96
N LEU A 355 -0.36 -7.10 19.73
CA LEU A 355 -0.97 -6.27 20.77
C LEU A 355 -1.97 -7.07 21.62
N ALA A 356 -2.84 -7.87 20.98
CA ALA A 356 -3.85 -8.67 21.67
C ALA A 356 -3.23 -9.69 22.64
N PHE A 357 -2.15 -10.35 22.23
CA PHE A 357 -1.49 -11.39 23.01
C PHE A 357 -0.23 -10.92 23.74
N ARG A 358 0.09 -9.62 23.69
CA ARG A 358 1.29 -9.01 24.30
C ARG A 358 2.56 -9.81 24.00
N LEU A 359 2.80 -10.08 22.72
CA LEU A 359 3.91 -10.92 22.29
C LEU A 359 5.27 -10.31 22.66
N GLN A 360 6.20 -11.15 23.11
CA GLN A 360 7.54 -10.68 23.48
C GLN A 360 8.43 -10.42 22.24
N HIS A 361 9.35 -9.47 22.35
CA HIS A 361 10.28 -9.11 21.27
C HIS A 361 11.06 -10.31 20.69
N ALA A 362 11.48 -11.26 21.54
CA ALA A 362 12.18 -12.46 21.08
C ALA A 362 11.31 -13.35 20.18
N LEU A 363 10.00 -13.40 20.44
CA LEU A 363 9.05 -14.16 19.62
C LEU A 363 8.85 -13.46 18.27
N LEU A 364 8.61 -12.14 18.28
CA LEU A 364 8.39 -11.34 17.06
C LEU A 364 9.61 -11.36 16.13
N THR A 365 10.80 -11.18 16.69
CA THR A 365 12.06 -11.28 15.91
C THR A 365 12.26 -12.69 15.36
N GLY A 366 11.91 -13.74 16.13
CA GLY A 366 11.86 -15.12 15.65
C GLY A 366 10.90 -15.32 14.47
N VAL A 367 9.66 -14.82 14.58
CA VAL A 367 8.65 -14.90 13.50
C VAL A 367 9.16 -14.24 12.22
N ALA A 368 9.72 -13.03 12.34
CA ALA A 368 10.27 -12.30 11.20
C ALA A 368 11.37 -13.10 10.49
N SER A 369 12.29 -13.69 11.25
CA SER A 369 13.35 -14.54 10.72
C SER A 369 12.85 -15.84 10.10
N GLY A 370 11.83 -16.46 10.68
CA GLY A 370 11.24 -17.69 10.15
C GLY A 370 10.59 -17.45 8.79
N ILE A 371 9.87 -16.34 8.65
CA ILE A 371 9.29 -15.94 7.39
C ILE A 371 10.38 -15.63 6.35
N ALA A 372 11.38 -14.83 6.72
CA ALA A 372 12.45 -14.45 5.82
C ALA A 372 13.28 -15.64 5.33
N PHE A 373 13.47 -16.66 6.18
CA PHE A 373 14.10 -17.92 5.79
C PHE A 373 13.31 -18.60 4.67
N VAL A 374 11.99 -18.71 4.82
CA VAL A 374 11.15 -19.33 3.79
C VAL A 374 11.15 -18.50 2.52
N LEU A 375 11.03 -17.18 2.59
CA LEU A 375 11.08 -16.29 1.41
C LEU A 375 12.42 -16.44 0.65
N GLY A 376 13.54 -16.40 1.37
CA GLY A 376 14.87 -16.52 0.77
C GLY A 376 15.19 -17.92 0.22
N ALA A 377 14.53 -18.97 0.71
CA ALA A 377 14.77 -20.35 0.28
C ALA A 377 13.80 -20.83 -0.81
N TRP A 378 12.55 -20.36 -0.80
CA TRP A 378 11.46 -20.91 -1.62
C TRP A 378 11.78 -20.87 -3.11
N ARG A 379 12.14 -19.70 -3.64
CA ARG A 379 12.35 -19.55 -5.09
C ARG A 379 13.64 -20.20 -5.60
N PRO A 380 14.79 -20.08 -4.92
CA PRO A 380 15.99 -20.85 -5.29
C PRO A 380 15.75 -22.37 -5.30
N ILE A 381 15.05 -22.91 -4.29
CA ILE A 381 14.70 -24.34 -4.27
C ILE A 381 13.84 -24.71 -5.48
N GLN A 382 12.85 -23.89 -5.82
CA GLN A 382 11.99 -24.12 -6.99
C GLN A 382 12.78 -24.12 -8.31
N LEU A 383 13.70 -23.17 -8.50
CA LEU A 383 14.52 -23.09 -9.71
C LEU A 383 15.49 -24.28 -9.84
N LEU A 384 15.99 -24.78 -8.72
CA LEU A 384 16.84 -25.96 -8.68
C LEU A 384 16.05 -27.25 -8.98
N VAL A 385 14.86 -27.40 -8.39
CA VAL A 385 13.99 -28.58 -8.60
C VAL A 385 13.48 -28.64 -10.04
N SER A 386 13.11 -27.49 -10.61
CA SER A 386 12.68 -27.38 -12.02
C SER A 386 13.84 -27.45 -13.02
N SER A 387 15.09 -27.54 -12.55
CA SER A 387 16.31 -27.55 -13.38
C SER A 387 16.45 -26.33 -14.30
N LYS A 388 15.79 -25.21 -13.97
CA LYS A 388 15.86 -23.94 -14.71
C LYS A 388 17.18 -23.21 -14.52
N MET A 389 17.79 -23.36 -13.34
CA MET A 389 19.08 -22.77 -13.01
C MET A 389 20.01 -23.84 -12.44
N GLY A 390 21.24 -23.89 -12.95
CA GLY A 390 22.26 -24.80 -12.42
C GLY A 390 22.64 -24.47 -10.98
N LEU A 391 23.14 -25.46 -10.24
CA LEU A 391 23.58 -25.29 -8.84
C LEU A 391 24.65 -24.18 -8.72
N PHE A 392 25.59 -24.12 -9.66
CA PHE A 392 26.70 -23.16 -9.61
C PHE A 392 26.24 -21.69 -9.75
N PRO A 393 25.49 -21.30 -10.81
CA PRO A 393 24.92 -19.95 -10.89
C PRO A 393 24.05 -19.57 -9.68
N LEU A 394 23.26 -20.52 -9.18
CA LEU A 394 22.36 -20.31 -8.05
C LEU A 394 23.14 -19.99 -6.76
N VAL A 395 24.14 -20.80 -6.42
CA VAL A 395 24.97 -20.58 -5.23
C VAL A 395 25.80 -19.30 -5.37
N PHE A 396 26.31 -19.03 -6.57
CA PHE A 396 27.07 -17.80 -6.85
C PHE A 396 26.21 -16.54 -6.64
N LEU A 397 25.00 -16.48 -7.19
CA LEU A 397 24.09 -15.34 -7.06
C LEU A 397 23.59 -15.16 -5.61
N LEU A 398 23.27 -16.25 -4.90
CA LEU A 398 22.94 -16.19 -3.48
C LEU A 398 24.11 -15.62 -2.66
N GLY A 399 25.32 -16.08 -2.94
CA GLY A 399 26.54 -15.60 -2.29
C GLY A 399 26.83 -14.12 -2.60
N LEU A 400 26.63 -13.70 -3.86
CA LEU A 400 26.79 -12.30 -4.27
C LEU A 400 25.79 -11.40 -3.53
N GLY A 401 24.51 -11.79 -3.48
CA GLY A 401 23.46 -11.07 -2.76
C GLY A 401 23.73 -10.99 -1.25
N ALA A 402 24.13 -12.11 -0.65
CA ALA A 402 24.50 -12.16 0.77
C ALA A 402 25.71 -11.26 1.07
N SER A 403 26.74 -11.29 0.22
CA SER A 403 27.92 -10.44 0.39
C SER A 403 27.57 -8.96 0.27
N PHE A 404 26.76 -8.60 -0.72
CA PHE A 404 26.30 -7.21 -0.91
C PHE A 404 25.50 -6.69 0.29
N ALA A 405 24.53 -7.47 0.79
CA ALA A 405 23.74 -7.09 1.95
C ALA A 405 24.61 -6.99 3.22
N HIS A 406 25.55 -7.92 3.43
CA HIS A 406 26.46 -7.89 4.57
C HIS A 406 27.38 -6.66 4.54
N ILE A 407 27.97 -6.33 3.39
CA ILE A 407 28.80 -5.13 3.22
C ILE A 407 27.98 -3.86 3.48
N SER A 408 26.74 -3.82 2.99
CA SER A 408 25.82 -2.69 3.21
C SER A 408 25.48 -2.52 4.70
N ILE A 409 25.14 -3.61 5.40
CA ILE A 409 24.84 -3.60 6.83
C ILE A 409 26.05 -3.14 7.65
N THR A 410 27.21 -3.76 7.42
CA THR A 410 28.44 -3.44 8.17
C THR A 410 28.92 -2.01 7.92
N SER A 411 28.79 -1.50 6.69
CA SER A 411 29.13 -0.12 6.35
C SER A 411 28.20 0.88 7.05
N ALA A 412 26.88 0.63 7.05
CA ALA A 412 25.90 1.47 7.73
C ALA A 412 26.09 1.49 9.26
N LEU A 413 26.38 0.33 9.86
CA LEU A 413 26.68 0.22 11.29
C LEU A 413 28.00 0.93 11.67
N LYS A 414 29.05 0.81 10.84
CA LYS A 414 30.32 1.53 11.06
C LYS A 414 30.15 3.04 10.96
N LEU A 415 29.37 3.53 9.99
CA LEU A 415 29.14 4.96 9.80
C LEU A 415 28.39 5.57 11.00
N THR A 416 27.40 4.86 11.54
CA THR A 416 26.67 5.29 12.74
C THR A 416 27.52 5.21 14.01
N SER A 417 28.38 4.20 14.15
CA SER A 417 29.34 4.13 15.26
C SER A 417 30.38 5.26 15.21
N ARG A 418 30.90 5.61 14.03
CA ARG A 418 31.82 6.75 13.85
C ARG A 418 31.14 8.08 14.17
N LYS A 419 29.89 8.26 13.74
CA LYS A 419 29.10 9.44 14.06
C LYS A 419 28.86 9.58 15.56
N LYS A 420 28.67 8.47 16.30
CA LYS A 420 28.54 8.48 17.77
C LYS A 420 29.83 8.87 18.50
N SER A 421 31.00 8.53 17.96
CA SER A 421 32.31 8.98 18.47
C SER A 421 32.55 10.48 18.21
N SER A 422 32.11 10.98 17.04
CA SER A 422 32.19 12.40 16.68
C SER A 422 31.08 13.28 17.29
N ALA A 423 29.99 12.68 17.77
CA ALA A 423 28.82 13.38 18.31
C ALA A 423 28.98 13.91 19.74
N ASN A 424 30.12 13.66 20.40
CA ASN A 424 30.49 14.39 21.62
C ASN A 424 30.80 15.89 21.33
N THR A 425 30.79 16.32 20.07
CA THR A 425 31.05 17.72 19.66
C THR A 425 30.01 18.32 18.71
N LEU A 426 28.94 17.60 18.33
CA LEU A 426 27.99 18.05 17.28
C LEU A 426 26.53 17.65 17.57
N SER A 427 26.06 17.88 18.80
CA SER A 427 24.73 17.47 19.28
C SER A 427 23.60 18.48 19.02
N THR A 428 23.72 19.39 18.05
CA THR A 428 22.78 20.54 17.95
C THR A 428 21.97 20.69 16.66
N VAL A 429 22.07 19.83 15.62
CA VAL A 429 21.37 20.13 14.34
C VAL A 429 20.46 19.04 13.76
N THR A 430 20.48 17.78 14.18
CA THR A 430 19.45 16.78 13.76
C THR A 430 19.21 15.71 14.84
N GLY A 431 18.28 15.98 15.75
CA GLY A 431 18.08 15.25 17.00
C GLY A 431 17.39 13.87 16.92
N PHE A 432 17.85 12.94 16.09
CA PHE A 432 17.39 11.54 16.14
C PHE A 432 18.54 10.55 16.35
N SER A 433 18.68 10.04 17.57
CA SER A 433 19.61 8.96 17.91
C SER A 433 18.96 7.60 17.65
N VAL A 434 19.11 7.08 16.42
CA VAL A 434 18.57 5.75 16.06
C VAL A 434 19.41 4.65 16.72
N SER A 435 18.76 3.72 17.43
CA SER A 435 19.46 2.58 18.05
C SER A 435 20.04 1.65 16.98
N THR A 436 21.13 0.93 17.29
CA THR A 436 21.73 -0.04 16.36
C THR A 436 20.75 -1.14 15.96
N LEU A 437 19.84 -1.51 16.87
CA LEU A 437 18.76 -2.46 16.63
C LEU A 437 17.75 -1.94 15.62
N THR A 438 17.33 -0.69 15.79
CA THR A 438 16.38 -0.03 14.89
C THR A 438 16.99 0.10 13.49
N LEU A 439 18.27 0.49 13.39
CA LEU A 439 18.98 0.55 12.12
C LEU A 439 19.08 -0.80 11.42
N GLN A 440 19.43 -1.86 12.16
CA GLN A 440 19.50 -3.23 11.63
C GLN A 440 18.12 -3.71 11.12
N SER A 441 17.05 -3.33 11.81
CA SER A 441 15.67 -3.66 11.42
C SER A 441 15.24 -2.91 10.17
N ILE A 442 15.59 -1.62 10.06
CA ILE A 442 15.37 -0.81 8.84
C ILE A 442 16.13 -1.42 7.65
N LEU A 443 17.40 -1.80 7.82
CA LEU A 443 18.19 -2.46 6.77
C LEU A 443 17.58 -3.80 6.34
N SER A 444 17.03 -4.55 7.29
CA SER A 444 16.32 -5.80 6.99
C SER A 444 15.03 -5.55 6.22
N CYS A 445 14.32 -4.44 6.50
CA CYS A 445 13.16 -4.02 5.71
C CYS A 445 13.56 -3.66 4.27
N VAL A 446 14.72 -3.01 4.07
CA VAL A 446 15.25 -2.73 2.71
C VAL A 446 15.55 -4.03 1.96
N ALA A 447 16.10 -5.05 2.62
CA ALA A 447 16.30 -6.36 1.99
C ALA A 447 14.97 -7.03 1.58
N VAL A 448 13.94 -6.94 2.42
CA VAL A 448 12.58 -7.41 2.06
C VAL A 448 11.98 -6.57 0.92
N ALA A 449 12.25 -5.27 0.87
CA ALA A 449 11.84 -4.40 -0.23
C ALA A 449 12.47 -4.84 -1.55
N LEU A 450 13.78 -5.13 -1.58
CA LEU A 450 14.47 -5.63 -2.77
C LEU A 450 13.90 -6.97 -3.25
N HIS A 451 13.54 -7.86 -2.33
CA HIS A 451 12.82 -9.10 -2.68
C HIS A 451 11.44 -8.79 -3.27
N ALA A 452 10.66 -7.89 -2.65
CA ALA A 452 9.36 -7.49 -3.16
C ALA A 452 9.44 -6.81 -4.54
N LEU A 453 10.51 -6.04 -4.79
CA LEU A 453 10.80 -5.40 -6.07
C LEU A 453 11.06 -6.44 -7.17
N ALA A 454 11.98 -7.39 -6.91
CA ALA A 454 12.29 -8.45 -7.87
C ALA A 454 11.05 -9.28 -8.22
N GLU A 455 10.18 -9.52 -7.24
CA GLU A 455 8.94 -10.25 -7.46
C GLU A 455 7.88 -9.44 -8.18
N GLY A 456 7.74 -8.15 -7.85
CA GLY A 456 6.84 -7.25 -8.55
C GLY A 456 7.22 -7.15 -10.03
N LEU A 457 8.51 -7.03 -10.37
CA LEU A 457 8.98 -7.10 -11.75
C LEU A 457 8.51 -8.39 -12.45
N ALA A 458 8.74 -9.56 -11.83
CA ALA A 458 8.31 -10.84 -12.38
C ALA A 458 6.78 -10.93 -12.54
N LEU A 459 6.02 -10.40 -11.58
CA LEU A 459 4.56 -10.33 -11.63
C LEU A 459 4.08 -9.41 -12.76
N GLY A 460 4.72 -8.26 -12.95
CA GLY A 460 4.38 -7.31 -14.02
C GLY A 460 4.54 -7.90 -15.42
N VAL A 461 5.54 -8.77 -15.63
CA VAL A 461 5.70 -9.51 -16.89
C VAL A 461 4.69 -10.67 -17.02
N ALA A 462 4.29 -11.27 -15.89
CA ALA A 462 3.40 -12.43 -15.86
C ALA A 462 1.91 -12.10 -15.98
N ALA A 463 1.49 -11.03 -15.31
CA ALA A 463 0.09 -10.75 -15.09
C ALA A 463 -0.66 -10.39 -16.38
N PRO A 464 -0.10 -9.63 -17.34
CA PRO A 464 -0.74 -9.40 -18.64
C PRO A 464 -0.94 -10.69 -19.44
N LYS A 465 0.04 -11.60 -19.42
CA LYS A 465 0.02 -12.89 -20.15
C LYS A 465 -1.00 -13.89 -19.58
N ALA A 466 -1.64 -13.56 -18.47
CA ALA A 466 -2.61 -14.38 -17.75
C ALA A 466 -4.06 -13.90 -17.93
N TYR A 467 -4.36 -13.37 -19.11
CA TYR A 467 -5.68 -12.83 -19.41
C TYR A 467 -6.81 -13.84 -19.19
N GLY A 468 -7.92 -13.38 -18.60
CA GLY A 468 -9.08 -14.21 -18.24
C GLY A 468 -8.99 -14.95 -16.90
N LEU A 469 -7.83 -14.91 -16.22
CA LEU A 469 -7.59 -15.59 -14.94
C LEU A 469 -7.48 -14.67 -13.73
N GLY A 470 -7.63 -13.35 -13.93
CA GLY A 470 -7.44 -12.34 -12.88
C GLY A 470 -8.17 -12.66 -11.57
N ARG A 471 -9.44 -13.10 -11.63
CA ARG A 471 -10.21 -13.50 -10.43
C ARG A 471 -9.54 -14.62 -9.62
N HIS A 472 -8.87 -15.55 -10.31
CA HIS A 472 -8.20 -16.69 -9.68
C HIS A 472 -6.75 -16.38 -9.28
N MET A 473 -6.14 -15.35 -9.85
CA MET A 473 -4.79 -14.92 -9.48
C MET A 473 -4.77 -13.99 -8.27
N VAL A 474 -5.82 -13.20 -8.08
CA VAL A 474 -5.90 -12.19 -7.00
C VAL A 474 -5.63 -12.80 -5.62
N LEU A 475 -6.35 -13.87 -5.25
CA LEU A 475 -6.21 -14.50 -3.95
C LEU A 475 -4.79 -15.07 -3.71
N PRO A 476 -4.25 -15.94 -4.59
CA PRO A 476 -2.90 -16.48 -4.41
C PRO A 476 -1.80 -15.41 -4.41
N VAL A 477 -1.94 -14.36 -5.22
CA VAL A 477 -0.98 -13.24 -5.28
C VAL A 477 -1.01 -12.42 -4.00
N SER A 478 -2.19 -12.07 -3.47
CA SER A 478 -2.31 -11.36 -2.19
C SER A 478 -1.87 -12.20 -0.99
N LEU A 479 -2.17 -13.50 -0.97
CA LEU A 479 -1.70 -14.43 0.08
C LEU A 479 -0.17 -14.51 0.12
N HIS A 480 0.50 -14.40 -1.02
CA HIS A 480 1.96 -14.41 -1.10
C HIS A 480 2.61 -13.12 -0.55
N GLY A 481 1.85 -12.02 -0.52
CA GLY A 481 2.27 -10.75 0.08
C GLY A 481 2.15 -10.71 1.61
N LEU A 482 1.23 -11.50 2.21
CA LEU A 482 0.99 -11.51 3.66
C LEU A 482 2.25 -11.79 4.50
N PRO A 483 3.07 -12.82 4.20
CA PRO A 483 4.27 -13.10 4.99
C PRO A 483 5.26 -11.93 4.96
N ARG A 484 5.43 -11.23 3.83
CA ARG A 484 6.36 -10.09 3.73
C ARG A 484 5.97 -8.95 4.66
N GLY A 485 4.68 -8.60 4.65
CA GLY A 485 4.10 -7.64 5.58
C GLY A 485 4.33 -8.02 7.04
N ALA A 486 3.99 -9.25 7.38
CA ALA A 486 4.18 -9.81 8.72
C ALA A 486 5.66 -9.79 9.13
N ALA A 487 6.60 -10.15 8.25
CA ALA A 487 8.03 -10.16 8.55
C ALA A 487 8.57 -8.76 8.87
N VAL A 488 8.22 -7.77 8.05
CA VAL A 488 8.65 -6.38 8.21
C VAL A 488 8.02 -5.75 9.45
N ALA A 489 6.70 -5.91 9.62
CA ALA A 489 6.00 -5.42 10.80
C ALA A 489 6.55 -6.05 12.09
N SER A 490 6.84 -7.35 12.09
CA SER A 490 7.37 -8.08 13.24
C SER A 490 8.82 -7.69 13.56
N CYS A 491 9.62 -7.41 12.53
CA CYS A 491 10.99 -6.95 12.67
C CYS A 491 11.04 -5.55 13.30
N ILE A 492 10.25 -4.60 12.77
CA ILE A 492 10.17 -3.25 13.31
C ILE A 492 9.54 -3.26 14.71
N PHE A 493 8.46 -4.00 14.92
CA PHE A 493 7.76 -4.01 16.21
C PHE A 493 8.64 -4.61 17.30
N GLY A 494 9.34 -5.70 16.96
CA GLY A 494 10.33 -6.32 17.84
C GLY A 494 11.53 -5.42 18.19
N ALA A 495 11.78 -4.37 17.40
CA ALA A 495 12.92 -3.48 17.56
C ALA A 495 12.59 -2.11 18.18
N THR A 496 11.41 -1.57 17.90
CA THR A 496 11.02 -0.20 18.29
C THR A 496 9.85 -0.18 19.26
N ASP A 497 9.14 -1.30 19.45
CA ASP A 497 7.87 -1.37 20.19
C ASP A 497 6.78 -0.41 19.67
N SER A 498 6.96 0.10 18.45
CA SER A 498 6.03 1.03 17.80
C SER A 498 5.17 0.31 16.78
N TRP A 499 3.90 0.10 17.12
CA TRP A 499 2.91 -0.48 16.21
C TRP A 499 2.70 0.38 14.95
N GLN A 500 2.82 1.70 15.11
CA GLN A 500 2.73 2.68 14.03
C GLN A 500 3.89 2.52 13.04
N GLY A 501 5.13 2.46 13.54
CA GLY A 501 6.31 2.24 12.69
C GLY A 501 6.26 0.92 11.93
N SER A 502 5.70 -0.12 12.56
CA SER A 502 5.50 -1.42 11.91
C SER A 502 4.46 -1.38 10.79
N LEU A 503 3.34 -0.70 11.00
CA LEU A 503 2.30 -0.59 9.98
C LEU A 503 2.77 0.29 8.81
N ALA A 504 3.47 1.38 9.10
CA ALA A 504 4.10 2.22 8.08
C ALA A 504 5.11 1.44 7.24
N ALA A 505 5.96 0.63 7.87
CA ALA A 505 6.92 -0.21 7.15
C ALA A 505 6.22 -1.28 6.28
N ALA A 506 5.16 -1.91 6.80
CA ALA A 506 4.37 -2.86 6.02
C ALA A 506 3.67 -2.21 4.82
N ALA A 507 3.13 -1.00 4.98
CA ALA A 507 2.51 -0.21 3.91
C ALA A 507 3.53 0.15 2.82
N LEU A 508 4.72 0.63 3.21
CA LEU A 508 5.81 0.93 2.27
C LEU A 508 6.19 -0.30 1.42
N ILE A 509 6.33 -1.46 2.05
CA ILE A 509 6.60 -2.72 1.33
C ILE A 509 5.44 -3.11 0.42
N GLY A 510 4.21 -2.82 0.84
CA GLY A 510 3.01 -2.96 0.01
C GLY A 510 3.08 -2.18 -1.30
N PHE A 511 3.73 -1.01 -1.32
CA PHE A 511 3.87 -0.21 -2.56
C PHE A 511 4.99 -0.68 -3.49
N VAL A 512 6.05 -1.30 -2.96
CA VAL A 512 7.22 -1.70 -3.76
C VAL A 512 6.86 -2.71 -4.86
N GLY A 513 6.01 -3.67 -4.54
CA GLY A 513 5.55 -4.71 -5.48
C GLY A 513 4.76 -4.14 -6.67
N PRO A 514 3.64 -3.43 -6.44
CA PRO A 514 2.89 -2.75 -7.50
C PRO A 514 3.75 -1.79 -8.33
N LEU A 515 4.59 -0.97 -7.69
CA LEU A 515 5.40 0.02 -8.40
C LEU A 515 6.38 -0.65 -9.38
N SER A 516 7.02 -1.75 -8.96
CA SER A 516 7.90 -2.52 -9.85
C SER A 516 7.13 -3.29 -10.92
N ALA A 517 5.96 -3.85 -10.60
CA ALA A 517 5.13 -4.54 -11.58
C ALA A 517 4.61 -3.61 -12.68
N ILE A 518 4.08 -2.45 -12.29
CA ILE A 518 3.65 -1.39 -13.21
C ILE A 518 4.84 -0.90 -14.05
N GLY A 519 6.00 -0.69 -13.41
CA GLY A 519 7.24 -0.33 -14.10
C GLY A 519 7.65 -1.37 -15.16
N ALA A 520 7.50 -2.66 -14.88
CA ALA A 520 7.77 -3.72 -15.86
C ALA A 520 6.78 -3.73 -17.03
N ILE A 521 5.48 -3.52 -16.76
CA ILE A 521 4.44 -3.43 -17.80
C ILE A 521 4.70 -2.22 -18.71
N LEU A 522 4.95 -1.06 -18.13
CA LEU A 522 5.20 0.19 -18.87
C LEU A 522 6.52 0.13 -19.64
N GLY A 523 7.57 -0.37 -19.00
CA GLY A 523 8.91 -0.51 -19.58
C GLY A 523 9.03 -1.63 -20.61
N GLY A 524 8.02 -2.50 -20.75
CA GLY A 524 8.07 -3.65 -21.66
C GLY A 524 9.20 -4.63 -21.32
N ILE A 525 9.49 -4.80 -20.02
CA ILE A 525 10.56 -5.68 -19.55
C ILE A 525 10.19 -7.14 -19.89
N ASP A 526 11.15 -7.90 -20.39
CA ASP A 526 10.97 -9.32 -20.66
C ASP A 526 11.31 -10.19 -19.42
N TYR A 527 11.10 -11.50 -19.51
CA TYR A 527 11.46 -12.41 -18.42
C TYR A 527 12.97 -12.62 -18.27
N SER A 528 13.79 -12.10 -19.19
CA SER A 528 15.20 -12.41 -19.25
C SER A 528 15.92 -11.83 -18.03
N GLY A 529 16.61 -12.68 -17.27
CA GLY A 529 17.38 -12.26 -16.09
C GLY A 529 16.57 -12.00 -14.82
N LEU A 530 15.23 -12.03 -14.84
CA LEU A 530 14.43 -11.81 -13.63
C LEU A 530 14.64 -12.89 -12.56
N ASP A 531 14.82 -14.15 -12.98
CA ASP A 531 15.20 -15.24 -12.06
C ASP A 531 16.57 -15.00 -11.40
N HIS A 532 17.52 -14.36 -12.10
CA HIS A 532 18.85 -14.05 -11.56
C HIS A 532 18.75 -12.93 -10.52
N LEU A 533 17.97 -11.88 -10.82
CA LEU A 533 17.68 -10.79 -9.89
C LEU A 533 16.95 -11.28 -8.64
N MET A 534 16.00 -12.19 -8.81
CA MET A 534 15.27 -12.80 -7.70
C MET A 534 16.19 -13.62 -6.78
N VAL A 535 17.05 -14.47 -7.34
CA VAL A 535 18.02 -15.25 -6.55
C VAL A 535 19.02 -14.33 -5.84
N PHE A 536 19.47 -13.25 -6.48
CA PHE A 536 20.29 -12.23 -5.84
C PHE A 536 19.58 -11.59 -4.64
N ALA A 537 18.31 -11.18 -4.81
CA ALA A 537 17.51 -10.59 -3.72
C ALA A 537 17.28 -11.58 -2.57
N CYS A 538 17.05 -12.86 -2.87
CA CYS A 538 16.97 -13.93 -1.86
C CYS A 538 18.26 -14.07 -1.04
N GLY A 539 19.42 -13.96 -1.69
CA GLY A 539 20.73 -13.97 -1.02
C GLY A 539 20.88 -12.85 0.00
N GLY A 540 20.34 -11.66 -0.30
CA GLY A 540 20.38 -10.50 0.60
C GLY A 540 19.60 -10.68 1.91
N LEU A 541 18.61 -11.58 1.96
CA LEU A 541 17.84 -11.86 3.18
C LEU A 541 18.65 -12.65 4.23
N ILE A 542 19.59 -13.48 3.78
CA ILE A 542 20.38 -14.38 4.63
C ILE A 542 21.16 -13.64 5.73
N PRO A 543 22.03 -12.65 5.43
CA PRO A 543 22.79 -11.94 6.46
C PRO A 543 21.90 -11.03 7.32
N CYS A 544 20.86 -10.43 6.72
CA CYS A 544 19.92 -9.55 7.42
C CYS A 544 19.20 -10.29 8.55
N PHE A 545 18.62 -11.46 8.26
CA PHE A 545 17.85 -12.20 9.25
C PHE A 545 18.68 -13.18 10.08
N GLY A 546 19.85 -13.63 9.60
CA GLY A 546 20.77 -14.47 10.38
C GLY A 546 21.28 -13.77 11.65
N SER A 547 21.59 -12.47 11.53
CA SER A 547 21.98 -11.64 12.68
C SER A 547 20.82 -11.41 13.66
N ILE A 548 19.58 -11.31 13.17
CA ILE A 548 18.36 -11.17 13.98
C ILE A 548 18.05 -12.48 14.74
N VAL A 549 18.16 -13.64 14.10
CA VAL A 549 17.97 -14.96 14.76
C VAL A 549 18.94 -15.12 15.92
N ARG A 550 20.24 -14.87 15.67
CA ARG A 550 21.28 -15.04 16.69
C ARG A 550 20.98 -14.20 17.93
N ARG A 551 20.42 -13.00 17.74
CA ARG A 551 19.96 -12.13 18.83
C ARG A 551 18.73 -12.67 19.55
N ALA A 552 17.69 -13.09 18.81
CA ALA A 552 16.47 -13.64 19.40
C ALA A 552 16.78 -14.84 20.30
N VAL A 553 17.69 -15.71 19.85
CA VAL A 553 18.16 -16.88 20.61
C VAL A 553 18.97 -16.47 21.84
N ARG A 554 19.84 -15.45 21.73
CA ARG A 554 20.60 -14.92 22.89
C ARG A 554 19.68 -14.29 23.96
N LEU A 555 18.59 -13.64 23.57
CA LEU A 555 17.65 -13.01 24.50
C LEU A 555 16.79 -14.07 25.21
N ASN A 556 16.15 -14.95 24.44
CA ASN A 556 15.36 -16.05 24.99
C ASN A 556 15.23 -17.18 23.96
N ALA A 557 16.12 -18.18 24.06
CA ALA A 557 16.23 -19.27 23.11
C ALA A 557 14.88 -19.98 22.84
N ARG A 558 14.11 -20.28 23.90
CA ARG A 558 12.83 -20.99 23.75
C ARG A 558 11.81 -20.19 22.94
N LYS A 559 11.66 -18.90 23.24
CA LYS A 559 10.69 -18.04 22.55
C LYS A 559 11.17 -17.63 21.16
N GLY A 560 12.47 -17.40 20.97
CA GLY A 560 13.06 -17.15 19.66
C GLY A 560 12.88 -18.32 18.70
N ILE A 561 13.16 -19.55 19.16
CA ILE A 561 12.95 -20.77 18.37
C ILE A 561 11.47 -21.00 18.09
N PHE A 562 10.60 -20.82 19.08
CA PHE A 562 9.15 -20.96 18.87
C PHE A 562 8.63 -19.95 17.83
N GLY A 563 9.10 -18.70 17.90
CA GLY A 563 8.80 -17.66 16.91
C GLY A 563 9.29 -18.03 15.51
N LEU A 564 10.52 -18.55 15.41
CA LEU A 564 11.09 -19.03 14.15
C LEU A 564 10.20 -20.10 13.51
N VAL A 565 9.77 -21.11 14.28
CA VAL A 565 8.90 -22.18 13.81
C VAL A 565 7.53 -21.64 13.39
N MET A 566 6.93 -20.75 14.17
CA MET A 566 5.68 -20.09 13.80
C MET A 566 5.79 -19.31 12.48
N GLY A 567 6.88 -18.55 12.31
CA GLY A 567 7.14 -17.80 11.08
C GLY A 567 7.31 -18.70 9.85
N ILE A 568 8.04 -19.81 9.99
CA ILE A 568 8.19 -20.82 8.93
C ILE A 568 6.83 -21.42 8.58
N GLY A 569 6.03 -21.78 9.58
CA GLY A 569 4.69 -22.35 9.40
C GLY A 569 3.76 -21.39 8.66
N LEU A 570 3.66 -20.14 9.12
CA LEU A 570 2.85 -19.10 8.48
C LEU A 570 3.26 -18.87 7.03
N ALA A 571 4.55 -18.67 6.76
CA ALA A 571 5.04 -18.42 5.41
C ALA A 571 4.79 -19.61 4.48
N THR A 572 5.02 -20.83 4.97
CA THR A 572 4.83 -22.07 4.20
C THR A 572 3.35 -22.30 3.89
N VAL A 573 2.44 -22.08 4.85
CA VAL A 573 0.99 -22.15 4.61
C VAL A 573 0.57 -21.14 3.55
N CYS A 574 0.97 -19.87 3.66
CA CYS A 574 0.64 -18.86 2.65
C CYS A 574 1.15 -19.25 1.24
N LEU A 575 2.41 -19.69 1.14
CA LEU A 575 3.05 -20.10 -0.12
C LEU A 575 2.45 -21.37 -0.73
N THR A 576 2.11 -22.35 0.11
CA THR A 576 1.48 -23.61 -0.35
C THR A 576 0.03 -23.38 -0.75
N CYS A 577 -0.72 -22.54 -0.05
CA CYS A 577 -2.03 -22.08 -0.48
C CYS A 577 -1.95 -21.38 -1.84
N THR A 578 -0.95 -20.52 -2.06
CA THR A 578 -0.69 -19.93 -3.38
C THR A 578 -0.49 -21.02 -4.44
N LYS A 579 0.32 -22.05 -4.16
CA LYS A 579 0.54 -23.18 -5.09
C LYS A 579 -0.72 -24.00 -5.37
N LEU A 580 -1.52 -24.29 -4.34
CA LEU A 580 -2.77 -25.06 -4.44
C LEU A 580 -3.82 -24.31 -5.26
N VAL A 581 -3.96 -23.01 -5.06
CA VAL A 581 -4.87 -22.19 -5.86
C VAL A 581 -4.36 -22.09 -7.30
N CYS A 582 -3.04 -21.97 -7.51
CA CYS A 582 -2.46 -21.95 -8.86
C CYS A 582 -2.64 -23.28 -9.62
N LEU A 583 -2.51 -24.45 -8.96
CA LEU A 583 -2.67 -25.78 -9.58
C LEU A 583 -4.04 -26.00 -10.26
N HIS A 584 -5.08 -25.32 -9.79
CA HIS A 584 -6.44 -25.42 -10.35
C HIS A 584 -6.77 -24.31 -11.36
N THR A 585 -5.78 -23.55 -11.83
CA THR A 585 -5.98 -22.40 -12.72
C THR A 585 -5.17 -22.52 -14.02
N PRO A 586 -5.74 -22.20 -15.20
CA PRO A 586 -5.01 -22.20 -16.47
C PRO A 586 -3.81 -21.22 -16.54
N TYR A 587 -3.59 -20.39 -15.52
CA TYR A 587 -2.42 -19.51 -15.37
C TYR A 587 -1.10 -20.30 -15.45
N CYS A 588 -1.11 -21.52 -14.92
CA CYS A 588 0.04 -22.41 -14.91
C CYS A 588 0.34 -23.05 -16.27
N ASN A 589 -0.63 -23.02 -17.20
CA ASN A 589 -0.41 -23.54 -18.55
C ASN A 589 0.17 -22.47 -19.48
N SER A 590 -0.11 -21.18 -19.23
CA SER A 590 0.44 -20.04 -19.99
C SER A 590 1.79 -19.56 -19.45
N ALA A 591 2.05 -19.77 -18.16
CA ALA A 591 3.34 -19.57 -17.50
C ALA A 591 3.73 -20.85 -16.72
N PRO A 592 4.24 -21.90 -17.41
CA PRO A 592 4.64 -23.19 -16.80
C PRO A 592 5.71 -23.05 -15.69
N GLU A 593 6.27 -21.87 -15.55
CA GLU A 593 7.36 -21.46 -14.66
C GLU A 593 6.93 -21.11 -13.23
N ALA A 594 5.61 -20.94 -13.01
CA ALA A 594 5.06 -20.70 -11.69
C ALA A 594 4.79 -22.02 -10.93
N VAL A 595 4.58 -23.14 -11.64
CA VAL A 595 4.02 -24.37 -11.04
C VAL A 595 4.74 -25.68 -11.38
N ARG A 596 5.67 -25.74 -12.33
CA ARG A 596 6.55 -26.92 -12.46
C ARG A 596 7.65 -26.95 -11.42
#